data_AF-A0A401T2H6-F1
#
_entry.id   AF-A0A401T2H6-F1
#
_cell.length_a   1.000
_cell.length_b   1.000
_cell.length_c   1.000
_cell.angle_alpha   90.00
_cell.angle_beta   90.00
_cell.angle_gamma   90.00
#
_symmetry.space_group_name_H-M   'P 1'
#
loop_
_entity.id
_entity.type
_entity.pdbx_description
1 polymer ?
#
loop_
_entity_poly.entity_id
_entity_poly.type
_entity_poly.pdbx_seq_one_letter_code
_entity_poly.pdbx_strand_id
1 'polypeptide(L)'
;MAAPILRGLSLGAAVAALRPPGPLITARAFYNTRRLGLDLNGFYLPHSESPEWQRGARAQRKRYGRWGSASGVPATSLWPEAAELAQHQAEWEPSLQQMLSDIRVKELEREKKEKERQKLIATNMAKMPKMVEDWRREKRELKIKQREEKARREHLLSEARERFGYSIDPRSPKFQEMVKELEKEEKKKRKLMKRRKKEETSGSEVAAAGIL
;
A
#
# COMPACT_ATOMS: atom_id res chain seq x y z
N MET A 1 17.20 123.17 17.30
CA MET A 1 17.44 124.32 16.40
C MET A 1 17.69 123.77 14.99
N ALA A 2 17.31 124.56 13.99
CA ALA A 2 17.05 124.21 12.58
C ALA A 2 18.15 123.45 11.78
N ALA A 3 17.70 122.82 10.69
CA ALA A 3 18.47 122.14 9.62
C ALA A 3 19.47 123.06 8.90
N PRO A 4 20.38 122.54 8.05
CA PRO A 4 20.07 122.53 6.60
C PRO A 4 20.75 121.44 5.73
N ILE A 5 20.23 121.36 4.51
CA ILE A 5 20.60 120.58 3.32
C ILE A 5 21.94 121.03 2.73
N LEU A 6 22.74 120.10 2.17
CA LEU A 6 23.77 120.41 1.17
C LEU A 6 23.78 119.42 -0.01
N ARG A 7 24.21 119.98 -1.15
CA ARG A 7 24.00 119.58 -2.54
C ARG A 7 25.18 118.77 -3.11
N GLY A 8 24.88 117.87 -4.05
CA GLY A 8 25.47 117.81 -5.40
C GLY A 8 26.88 117.25 -5.65
N LEU A 9 27.08 116.84 -6.92
CA LEU A 9 28.30 116.46 -7.66
C LEU A 9 28.70 114.98 -7.61
N SER A 10 29.27 114.37 -8.64
CA SER A 10 29.07 114.32 -10.10
C SER A 10 29.99 113.20 -10.63
N LEU A 11 29.54 112.57 -11.71
CA LEU A 11 30.20 111.66 -12.68
C LEU A 11 31.72 111.45 -12.61
N GLY A 12 32.14 110.19 -12.73
CA GLY A 12 33.50 109.80 -13.13
C GLY A 12 33.60 108.31 -13.43
N ALA A 13 33.87 107.97 -14.69
CA ALA A 13 33.87 106.62 -15.25
C ALA A 13 35.20 105.85 -15.06
N ALA A 14 35.08 104.53 -15.22
CA ALA A 14 36.11 103.53 -15.54
C ALA A 14 37.09 103.14 -14.42
N VAL A 15 37.10 101.86 -14.04
CA VAL A 15 38.09 100.86 -14.52
C VAL A 15 37.54 99.46 -14.20
N ALA A 16 37.27 98.71 -15.27
CA ALA A 16 37.11 97.28 -15.22
C ALA A 16 38.47 96.62 -14.97
N ALA A 17 38.54 95.62 -14.08
CA ALA A 17 39.26 94.34 -14.27
C ALA A 17 39.61 93.69 -12.92
N LEU A 18 38.68 92.90 -12.35
CA LEU A 18 38.99 91.70 -11.55
C LEU A 18 37.71 90.85 -11.51
N ARG A 19 37.51 89.99 -12.51
CA ARG A 19 36.38 89.06 -12.58
C ARG A 19 36.80 87.71 -12.00
N PRO A 20 36.23 87.23 -10.88
CA PRO A 20 36.40 85.85 -10.46
C PRO A 20 35.66 84.91 -11.43
N PRO A 21 36.14 83.66 -11.63
CA PRO A 21 35.48 82.70 -12.51
C PRO A 21 34.05 82.45 -12.01
N GLY A 22 33.08 82.59 -12.91
CA GLY A 22 31.65 82.43 -12.60
C GLY A 22 31.29 81.00 -12.18
N PRO A 23 30.09 80.79 -11.61
CA PRO A 23 29.66 79.47 -11.15
C PRO A 23 29.62 78.49 -12.33
N LEU A 24 30.15 77.28 -12.11
CA LEU A 24 29.94 76.15 -13.02
C LEU A 24 28.43 75.90 -13.10
N ILE A 25 27.82 76.37 -14.19
CA ILE A 25 26.44 76.05 -14.52
C ILE A 25 26.43 74.55 -14.83
N THR A 26 26.10 73.72 -13.85
CA THR A 26 25.67 72.36 -14.14
C THR A 26 24.41 72.52 -14.99
N ALA A 27 24.49 72.17 -16.27
CA ALA A 27 23.33 72.12 -17.15
C ALA A 27 22.36 71.06 -16.59
N ARG A 28 21.49 71.48 -15.67
CA ARG A 28 20.41 70.64 -15.15
C ARG A 28 19.40 70.55 -16.27
N ALA A 29 19.45 69.47 -17.03
CA ALA A 29 18.50 69.24 -18.11
C ALA A 29 17.08 69.20 -17.52
N PHE A 30 16.30 70.25 -17.76
CA PHE A 30 14.92 70.36 -17.31
C PHE A 30 14.01 69.55 -18.24
N TYR A 31 14.06 68.22 -18.13
CA TYR A 31 13.02 67.38 -18.71
C TYR A 31 11.86 67.31 -17.71
N ASN A 32 10.64 67.63 -18.16
CA ASN A 32 9.44 67.39 -17.37
C ASN A 32 9.29 65.87 -17.17
N THR A 33 9.51 65.39 -15.95
CA THR A 33 9.27 63.98 -15.62
C THR A 33 7.78 63.69 -15.78
N ARG A 34 7.44 62.59 -16.45
CA ARG A 34 6.05 62.14 -16.54
C ARG A 34 5.49 61.97 -15.13
N ARG A 35 4.26 62.44 -14.91
CA ARG A 35 3.56 62.21 -13.64
C ARG A 35 3.51 60.70 -13.39
N LEU A 36 3.89 60.29 -12.18
CA LEU A 36 3.77 58.89 -11.77
C LEU A 36 2.28 58.56 -11.73
N GLY A 37 1.87 57.53 -12.49
CA GLY A 37 0.50 57.00 -12.48
C GLY A 37 0.24 56.20 -11.21
N LEU A 38 0.32 56.86 -10.04
CA LEU A 38 0.00 56.26 -8.76
C LEU A 38 -1.50 56.42 -8.50
N ASP A 39 -2.20 55.30 -8.39
CA ASP A 39 -3.61 55.25 -8.02
C ASP A 39 -3.75 55.44 -6.51
N LEU A 40 -3.60 56.69 -6.05
CA LEU A 40 -3.59 56.99 -4.62
C LEU A 40 -4.99 57.02 -3.99
N ASN A 41 -6.06 57.10 -4.78
CA ASN A 41 -7.42 57.35 -4.27
C ASN A 41 -8.54 56.66 -5.06
N GLY A 42 -8.38 55.37 -5.37
CA GLY A 42 -9.42 54.61 -6.09
C GLY A 42 -9.72 53.27 -5.44
N PHE A 43 -10.89 53.14 -4.82
CA PHE A 43 -11.47 51.82 -4.57
C PHE A 43 -11.90 51.23 -5.91
N TYR A 44 -11.26 50.14 -6.35
CA TYR A 44 -11.75 49.42 -7.52
C TYR A 44 -13.09 48.74 -7.19
N LEU A 45 -14.17 49.27 -7.76
CA LEU A 45 -15.48 48.65 -7.76
C LEU A 45 -15.66 47.93 -9.11
N PRO A 46 -15.80 46.59 -9.11
CA PRO A 46 -16.02 45.85 -10.34
C PRO A 46 -17.35 46.28 -10.97
N HIS A 47 -17.38 46.33 -12.30
CA HIS A 47 -18.61 46.56 -13.05
C HIS A 47 -19.49 45.30 -13.00
N SER A 48 -20.76 45.42 -13.38
CA SER A 48 -21.67 44.26 -13.48
C SER A 48 -21.13 43.19 -14.40
N GLU A 49 -20.41 43.57 -15.46
CA GLU A 49 -19.83 42.69 -16.47
C GLU A 49 -18.42 42.17 -16.11
N SER A 50 -17.89 42.50 -14.93
CA SER A 50 -16.59 42.00 -14.47
C SER A 50 -16.59 40.47 -14.25
N PRO A 51 -15.42 39.80 -14.36
CA PRO A 51 -15.30 38.36 -14.14
C PRO A 51 -15.86 37.89 -12.79
N GLU A 52 -16.40 36.68 -12.74
CA GLU A 52 -17.08 36.10 -11.56
C GLU A 52 -16.26 36.17 -10.26
N TRP A 53 -14.95 35.91 -10.35
CA TRP A 53 -14.06 35.93 -9.20
C TRP A 53 -13.88 37.32 -8.57
N GLN A 54 -14.16 38.41 -9.31
CA GLN A 54 -14.16 39.79 -8.78
C GLN A 54 -15.49 40.17 -8.12
N ARG A 55 -16.59 39.50 -8.51
CA ARG A 55 -17.94 39.77 -8.01
C ARG A 55 -18.26 38.98 -6.72
N GLY A 56 -17.73 37.77 -6.60
CA GLY A 56 -18.06 36.85 -5.51
C GLY A 56 -17.66 37.30 -4.09
N ALA A 57 -18.21 36.62 -3.09
CA ALA A 57 -17.98 36.91 -1.66
C ALA A 57 -16.49 36.94 -1.28
N ARG A 58 -15.67 36.10 -1.92
CA ARG A 58 -14.21 36.09 -1.72
C ARG A 58 -13.54 37.41 -2.10
N ALA A 59 -13.96 38.05 -3.18
CA ALA A 59 -13.43 39.36 -3.59
C ALA A 59 -13.93 40.49 -2.70
N GLN A 60 -15.19 40.42 -2.24
CA GLN A 60 -15.74 41.35 -1.26
C GLN A 60 -14.96 41.29 0.07
N ARG A 61 -14.70 40.09 0.59
CA ARG A 61 -13.84 39.87 1.78
C ARG A 61 -12.43 40.43 1.60
N LYS A 62 -11.80 40.23 0.42
CA LYS A 62 -10.48 40.81 0.12
C LYS A 62 -10.48 42.34 0.10
N ARG A 63 -11.52 42.96 -0.45
CA ARG A 63 -11.66 44.43 -0.48
C ARG A 63 -11.83 44.99 0.92
N TYR A 64 -12.72 44.37 1.72
CA TYR A 64 -12.90 44.74 3.12
C TYR A 64 -11.61 44.56 3.94
N GLY A 65 -10.85 43.49 3.71
CA GLY A 65 -9.56 43.28 4.38
C GLY A 65 -8.48 44.31 4.03
N ARG A 66 -8.52 44.91 2.83
CA ARG A 66 -7.55 45.94 2.39
C ARG A 66 -7.90 47.34 2.86
N TRP A 67 -9.18 47.68 2.81
CA TRP A 67 -9.65 49.06 2.96
C TRP A 67 -10.62 49.26 4.13
N GLY A 68 -10.95 48.18 4.85
CA GLY A 68 -11.89 48.20 5.97
C GLY A 68 -13.31 48.57 5.54
N SER A 69 -14.01 49.27 6.45
CA SER A 69 -15.37 49.77 6.25
C SER A 69 -15.49 50.78 5.12
N ALA A 70 -14.39 51.46 4.73
CA ALA A 70 -14.38 52.40 3.61
C ALA A 70 -14.69 51.72 2.26
N SER A 71 -14.56 50.39 2.18
CA SER A 71 -14.91 49.60 0.98
C SER A 71 -16.43 49.46 0.74
N GLY A 72 -17.28 49.87 1.68
CA GLY A 72 -18.74 49.78 1.57
C GLY A 72 -19.32 48.36 1.64
N VAL A 73 -18.49 47.33 1.90
CA VAL A 73 -18.97 45.95 2.09
C VAL A 73 -19.53 45.81 3.52
N PRO A 74 -20.76 45.31 3.70
CA PRO A 74 -21.32 45.11 5.04
C PRO A 74 -20.58 43.98 5.76
N ALA A 75 -20.19 44.24 7.01
CA ALA A 75 -19.44 43.27 7.81
C ALA A 75 -20.21 41.95 8.07
N THR A 76 -21.54 42.00 8.07
CA THR A 76 -22.42 40.83 8.25
C THR A 76 -22.27 39.80 7.14
N SER A 77 -22.08 40.25 5.89
CA SER A 77 -21.92 39.39 4.72
C SER A 77 -20.56 38.66 4.67
N LEU A 78 -19.61 39.04 5.52
CA LEU A 78 -18.29 38.41 5.57
C LEU A 78 -18.34 37.04 6.24
N TRP A 79 -19.22 36.89 7.23
CA TRP A 79 -19.44 35.63 7.93
C TRP A 79 -20.11 34.61 7.00
N PRO A 80 -19.71 33.33 7.04
CA PRO A 80 -20.40 32.27 6.31
C PRO A 80 -21.86 32.16 6.74
N GLU A 81 -22.70 31.64 5.86
CA GLU A 81 -24.08 31.36 6.22
C GLU A 81 -24.13 30.17 7.20
N ALA A 82 -25.02 30.23 8.20
CA ALA A 82 -25.13 29.20 9.22
C ALA A 82 -25.43 27.81 8.63
N ALA A 83 -26.13 27.77 7.49
CA ALA A 83 -26.44 26.53 6.77
C ALA A 83 -25.19 25.87 6.20
N GLU A 84 -24.28 26.64 5.59
CA GLU A 84 -23.02 26.13 5.04
C GLU A 84 -22.14 25.55 6.15
N LEU A 85 -22.04 26.26 7.29
CA LEU A 85 -21.27 25.79 8.45
C LEU A 85 -21.82 24.49 9.03
N ALA A 86 -23.14 24.39 9.19
CA ALA A 86 -23.78 23.19 9.73
C ALA A 86 -23.59 21.97 8.82
N GLN A 87 -23.64 22.16 7.50
CA GLN A 87 -23.37 21.08 6.53
C GLN A 87 -21.92 20.60 6.61
N HIS A 88 -20.96 21.52 6.68
CA HIS A 88 -19.54 21.18 6.79
C HIS A 88 -19.23 20.43 8.10
N GLN A 89 -19.82 20.85 9.23
CA GLN A 89 -19.64 20.19 10.51
C GLN A 89 -20.25 18.79 10.52
N ALA A 90 -21.47 18.64 9.99
CA ALA A 90 -22.14 17.34 9.96
C ALA A 90 -21.39 16.31 9.09
N GLU A 91 -20.80 16.73 7.99
CA GLU A 91 -20.08 15.85 7.07
C GLU A 91 -18.70 15.43 7.60
N TRP A 92 -17.94 16.37 8.15
CA TRP A 92 -16.52 16.14 8.48
C TRP A 92 -16.24 15.95 9.96
N GLU A 93 -17.10 16.47 10.83
CA GLU A 93 -16.90 16.52 12.28
C GLU A 93 -18.01 15.75 13.00
N PRO A 94 -17.99 14.40 12.97
CA PRO A 94 -18.94 13.61 13.73
C PRO A 94 -18.81 13.90 15.22
N SER A 95 -19.89 13.65 15.96
CA SER A 95 -19.89 13.84 17.42
C SER A 95 -18.93 12.86 18.11
N LEU A 96 -18.36 13.28 19.24
CA LEU A 96 -17.48 12.43 20.05
C LEU A 96 -18.14 11.10 20.45
N GLN A 97 -19.45 11.13 20.72
CA GLN A 97 -20.20 9.92 21.09
C GLN A 97 -20.26 8.90 19.94
N GLN A 98 -20.47 9.37 18.70
CA GLN A 98 -20.45 8.51 17.51
C GLN A 98 -19.06 7.90 17.30
N MET A 99 -18.00 8.69 17.47
CA MET A 99 -16.63 8.17 17.36
C MET A 99 -16.36 7.06 18.40
N LEU A 100 -16.79 7.25 19.65
CA LEU A 100 -16.63 6.24 20.70
C LEU A 100 -17.46 4.98 20.41
N SER A 101 -18.68 5.11 19.89
CA SER A 101 -19.46 3.93 19.49
C SER A 101 -18.79 3.16 18.35
N ASP A 102 -18.25 3.86 17.36
CA ASP A 102 -17.59 3.24 16.21
C ASP A 102 -16.31 2.53 16.61
N ILE A 103 -15.53 3.12 17.51
CA ILE A 103 -14.34 2.48 18.08
C ILE A 103 -14.73 1.19 18.79
N ARG A 104 -15.75 1.22 19.66
CA ARG A 104 -16.24 0.03 20.37
C ARG A 104 -16.68 -1.07 19.41
N VAL A 105 -17.42 -0.73 18.34
CA VAL A 105 -17.83 -1.70 17.32
C VAL A 105 -16.61 -2.34 16.64
N LYS A 106 -15.64 -1.52 16.22
CA LYS A 106 -14.40 -1.99 15.59
C LYS A 106 -13.57 -2.89 16.51
N GLU A 107 -13.50 -2.56 17.80
CA GLU A 107 -12.81 -3.37 18.80
C GLU A 107 -13.48 -4.73 18.98
N LEU A 108 -14.80 -4.75 19.13
CA LEU A 108 -15.57 -6.00 19.25
C LEU A 108 -15.42 -6.89 18.02
N GLU A 109 -15.40 -6.32 16.81
CA GLU A 109 -15.16 -7.08 15.58
C GLU A 109 -13.76 -7.66 15.51
N ARG A 110 -12.74 -6.88 15.91
CA ARG A 110 -11.35 -7.36 15.98
C ARG A 110 -11.22 -8.50 16.97
N GLU A 111 -11.75 -8.35 18.17
CA GLU A 111 -11.73 -9.41 19.18
C GLU A 111 -12.43 -10.68 18.70
N LYS A 112 -13.57 -10.56 18.02
CA LYS A 112 -14.28 -11.73 17.47
C LYS A 112 -13.41 -12.47 16.46
N LYS A 113 -12.80 -11.74 15.51
CA LYS A 113 -11.89 -12.31 14.51
C LYS A 113 -10.67 -12.99 15.15
N GLU A 114 -10.09 -12.37 16.18
CA GLU A 114 -8.98 -12.95 16.93
C GLU A 114 -9.39 -14.23 17.66
N LYS A 115 -10.53 -14.22 18.34
CA LYS A 115 -11.09 -15.39 19.03
C LYS A 115 -11.37 -16.53 18.06
N GLU A 116 -11.95 -16.26 16.91
CA GLU A 116 -12.20 -17.26 15.85
C GLU A 116 -10.89 -17.85 15.31
N ARG A 117 -9.91 -16.99 15.03
CA ARG A 117 -8.57 -17.43 14.59
C ARG A 117 -7.90 -18.31 15.64
N GLN A 118 -7.95 -17.92 16.90
CA GLN A 118 -7.37 -18.69 18.00
C GLN A 118 -8.06 -20.05 18.16
N LYS A 119 -9.40 -20.10 18.06
CA LYS A 119 -10.16 -21.36 18.08
C LYS A 119 -9.74 -22.27 16.93
N LEU A 120 -9.62 -21.75 15.72
CA LEU A 120 -9.17 -22.52 14.56
C LEU A 120 -7.76 -23.08 14.78
N ILE A 121 -6.82 -22.24 15.23
CA ILE A 121 -5.45 -22.67 15.54
C ILE A 121 -5.47 -23.78 16.59
N ALA A 122 -6.22 -23.62 17.69
CA ALA A 122 -6.32 -24.63 18.74
C ALA A 122 -6.87 -25.96 18.21
N THR A 123 -7.91 -25.94 17.39
CA THR A 123 -8.47 -27.16 16.78
C THR A 123 -7.48 -27.85 15.84
N ASN A 124 -6.70 -27.08 15.08
CA ASN A 124 -5.68 -27.62 14.19
C ASN A 124 -4.50 -28.19 14.99
N MET A 125 -4.03 -27.47 16.02
CA MET A 125 -2.99 -27.93 16.92
C MET A 125 -3.36 -29.22 17.65
N ALA A 126 -4.63 -29.43 18.00
CA ALA A 126 -5.11 -30.68 18.58
C ALA A 126 -5.09 -31.85 17.58
N LYS A 127 -5.28 -31.59 16.27
CA LYS A 127 -5.22 -32.60 15.20
C LYS A 127 -3.79 -32.93 14.77
N MET A 128 -2.87 -31.97 14.90
CA MET A 128 -1.48 -32.11 14.44
C MET A 128 -0.75 -33.35 14.94
N PRO A 129 -0.81 -33.77 16.23
CA PRO A 129 -0.09 -34.94 16.71
C PRO A 129 -0.48 -36.22 15.96
N LYS A 130 -1.77 -36.44 15.73
CA LYS A 130 -2.27 -37.61 14.98
C LYS A 130 -1.75 -37.60 13.55
N MET A 131 -1.83 -36.45 12.87
CA MET A 131 -1.32 -36.31 11.50
C MET A 131 0.19 -36.55 11.40
N VAL A 132 0.96 -36.11 12.41
CA VAL A 132 2.41 -36.36 12.47
C VAL A 132 2.72 -37.84 12.67
N GLU A 133 1.95 -38.54 13.50
CA GLU A 133 2.09 -39.98 13.69
C GLU A 133 1.77 -40.74 12.41
N ASP A 134 0.66 -40.41 11.75
CA ASP A 134 0.24 -41.05 10.50
C ASP A 134 1.30 -40.83 9.41
N TRP A 135 1.79 -39.59 9.25
CA TRP A 135 2.88 -39.30 8.32
C TRP A 135 4.17 -40.09 8.64
N ARG A 136 4.53 -40.22 9.93
CA ARG A 136 5.68 -41.03 10.34
C ARG A 136 5.46 -42.51 10.01
N ARG A 137 4.25 -43.04 10.18
CA ARG A 137 3.89 -44.43 9.82
C ARG A 137 4.00 -44.64 8.32
N GLU A 138 3.38 -43.79 7.52
CA GLU A 138 3.48 -43.83 6.05
C GLU A 138 4.94 -43.79 5.59
N LYS A 139 5.76 -42.92 6.19
CA LYS A 139 7.18 -42.82 5.82
C LYS A 139 7.96 -44.09 6.18
N ARG A 140 7.64 -44.76 7.29
CA ARG A 140 8.24 -46.04 7.67
C ARG A 140 7.79 -47.14 6.72
N GLU A 141 6.51 -47.22 6.41
CA GLU A 141 5.96 -48.21 5.47
C GLU A 141 6.57 -48.07 4.07
N LEU A 142 6.73 -46.84 3.57
CA LEU A 142 7.41 -46.57 2.31
C LEU A 142 8.87 -47.05 2.34
N LYS A 143 9.60 -46.82 3.45
CA LYS A 143 10.96 -47.33 3.61
C LYS A 143 11.01 -48.86 3.64
N ILE A 144 10.06 -49.50 4.31
CA ILE A 144 9.97 -50.96 4.39
C ILE A 144 9.69 -51.53 2.99
N LYS A 145 8.68 -51.01 2.28
CA LYS A 145 8.37 -51.42 0.89
C LYS A 145 9.58 -51.26 -0.03
N GLN A 146 10.31 -50.15 0.07
CA GLN A 146 11.54 -49.95 -0.70
C GLN A 146 12.64 -50.97 -0.36
N ARG A 147 12.79 -51.35 0.91
CA ARG A 147 13.75 -52.40 1.33
C ARG A 147 13.33 -53.78 0.83
N GLU A 148 12.05 -54.12 0.93
CA GLU A 148 11.50 -55.36 0.41
C GLU A 148 11.66 -55.47 -1.10
N GLU A 149 11.40 -54.39 -1.86
CA GLU A 149 11.64 -54.36 -3.29
C GLU A 149 13.12 -54.53 -3.65
N LYS A 150 14.03 -53.90 -2.90
CA LYS A 150 15.47 -54.10 -3.09
C LYS A 150 15.88 -55.55 -2.81
N ALA A 151 15.44 -56.12 -1.69
CA ALA A 151 15.72 -57.50 -1.34
C ALA A 151 15.15 -58.49 -2.38
N ARG A 152 13.93 -58.26 -2.87
CA ARG A 152 13.33 -59.05 -3.96
C ARG A 152 14.16 -58.96 -5.24
N ARG A 153 14.60 -57.75 -5.61
CA ARG A 153 15.46 -57.55 -6.79
C ARG A 153 16.81 -58.24 -6.62
N GLU A 154 17.42 -58.14 -5.45
CA GLU A 154 18.70 -58.80 -5.13
C GLU A 154 18.56 -60.32 -5.19
N HIS A 155 17.46 -60.88 -4.67
CA HIS A 155 17.18 -62.31 -4.75
C HIS A 155 16.99 -62.80 -6.20
N LEU A 156 16.24 -62.06 -7.02
CA LEU A 156 16.09 -62.37 -8.44
C LEU A 156 17.43 -62.28 -9.19
N LEU A 157 18.30 -61.34 -8.81
CA LEU A 157 19.63 -61.22 -9.39
C LEU A 157 20.55 -62.36 -8.94
N SER A 158 20.47 -62.84 -7.70
CA SER A 158 21.28 -63.97 -7.24
C SER A 158 20.89 -65.27 -7.96
N GLU A 159 19.59 -65.54 -8.10
CA GLU A 159 19.12 -66.71 -8.84
C GLU A 159 19.50 -66.66 -10.33
N ALA A 160 19.45 -65.47 -10.94
CA ALA A 160 19.92 -65.28 -12.30
C ALA A 160 21.44 -65.55 -12.43
N ARG A 161 22.23 -65.14 -11.44
CA ARG A 161 23.67 -65.38 -11.41
C ARG A 161 24.01 -66.86 -11.29
N GLU A 162 23.25 -67.63 -10.51
CA GLU A 162 23.42 -69.07 -10.37
C GLU A 162 23.09 -69.83 -11.66
N ARG A 163 22.05 -69.42 -12.38
CA ARG A 163 21.62 -70.10 -13.62
C ARG A 163 22.43 -69.71 -14.86
N PHE A 164 22.79 -68.44 -15.00
CA PHE A 164 23.34 -67.90 -16.25
C PHE A 164 24.75 -67.30 -16.10
N GLY A 165 25.29 -67.15 -14.88
CA GLY A 165 26.62 -66.59 -14.60
C GLY A 165 26.63 -65.10 -14.18
N TYR A 166 27.80 -64.49 -14.01
CA TYR A 166 27.93 -63.15 -13.41
C TYR A 166 27.55 -61.96 -14.32
N SER A 167 27.46 -62.13 -15.64
CA SER A 167 27.27 -61.04 -16.62
C SER A 167 25.84 -60.92 -17.18
N ILE A 168 24.82 -60.87 -16.32
CA ILE A 168 23.41 -60.73 -16.77
C ILE A 168 22.88 -59.33 -16.47
N ASP A 169 22.43 -58.68 -17.55
CA ASP A 169 21.67 -57.45 -17.47
C ASP A 169 20.18 -57.72 -17.22
N PRO A 170 19.51 -56.95 -16.32
CA PRO A 170 18.07 -57.09 -16.04
C PRO A 170 17.16 -56.84 -17.24
N ARG A 171 17.68 -56.21 -18.30
CA ARG A 171 16.93 -55.89 -19.53
C ARG A 171 17.02 -56.99 -20.59
N SER A 172 17.88 -58.00 -20.39
CA SER A 172 18.08 -59.08 -21.35
C SER A 172 16.83 -59.97 -21.49
N PRO A 173 16.56 -60.53 -22.69
CA PRO A 173 15.38 -61.38 -22.92
C PRO A 173 15.43 -62.66 -22.08
N LYS A 174 16.62 -63.21 -21.85
CA LYS A 174 16.86 -64.43 -21.05
C LYS A 174 16.44 -64.24 -19.59
N PHE A 175 16.73 -63.09 -18.99
CA PHE A 175 16.31 -62.76 -17.62
C PHE A 175 14.79 -62.64 -17.52
N GLN A 176 14.15 -62.02 -18.51
CA GLN A 176 12.70 -61.87 -18.54
C GLN A 176 11.96 -63.21 -18.70
N GLU A 177 12.51 -64.15 -19.46
CA GLU A 177 11.95 -65.50 -19.59
C GLU A 177 12.03 -66.27 -18.26
N MET A 178 13.18 -66.23 -17.59
CA MET A 178 13.37 -66.86 -16.29
C MET A 178 12.46 -66.27 -15.20
N VAL A 179 12.30 -64.94 -15.14
CA VAL A 179 11.33 -64.30 -14.23
C VAL A 179 9.89 -64.76 -14.53
N LYS A 180 9.50 -64.88 -15.81
CA LYS A 180 8.18 -65.39 -16.20
C LYS A 180 7.96 -66.85 -15.79
N GLU A 181 9.00 -67.68 -15.78
CA GLU A 181 8.92 -69.06 -15.29
C GLU A 181 8.72 -69.10 -13.78
N LEU A 182 9.48 -68.32 -13.02
CA LEU A 182 9.34 -68.20 -11.57
C LEU A 182 7.94 -67.69 -11.17
N GLU A 183 7.42 -66.67 -11.86
CA GLU A 183 6.06 -66.18 -11.62
C GLU A 183 4.98 -67.23 -11.91
N LYS A 184 5.16 -68.06 -12.95
CA LYS A 184 4.24 -69.18 -13.26
C LYS A 184 4.27 -70.24 -12.17
N GLU A 185 5.45 -70.58 -11.67
CA GLU A 185 5.63 -71.55 -10.58
C GLU A 185 5.04 -71.02 -9.27
N GLU A 186 5.30 -69.77 -8.90
CA GLU A 186 4.69 -69.13 -7.74
C GLU A 186 3.17 -69.05 -7.85
N LYS A 187 2.63 -68.71 -9.02
CA LYS A 187 1.17 -68.67 -9.24
C LYS A 187 0.54 -70.05 -9.07
N LYS A 188 1.21 -71.12 -9.52
CA LYS A 188 0.77 -72.50 -9.29
C LYS A 188 0.80 -72.86 -7.80
N LYS A 189 1.90 -72.54 -7.11
CA LYS A 189 2.05 -72.77 -5.65
C LYS A 189 1.01 -72.00 -4.84
N ARG A 190 0.78 -70.71 -5.14
CA ARG A 190 -0.24 -69.88 -4.48
C ARG A 190 -1.66 -70.41 -4.72
N LYS A 191 -1.97 -70.89 -5.94
CA LYS A 191 -3.27 -71.52 -6.24
C LYS A 191 -3.48 -72.81 -5.44
N LEU A 192 -2.46 -73.64 -5.31
CA LEU A 192 -2.51 -74.87 -4.51
C LEU A 192 -2.68 -74.58 -3.02
N MET A 193 -1.92 -73.62 -2.48
CA MET A 193 -2.05 -73.21 -1.07
C MET A 193 -3.41 -72.56 -0.79
N LYS A 194 -3.97 -71.81 -1.74
CA LYS A 194 -5.33 -71.25 -1.61
C LYS A 194 -6.41 -72.33 -1.67
N ARG A 195 -6.24 -73.38 -2.50
CA ARG A 195 -7.13 -74.53 -2.56
C ARG A 195 -7.10 -75.34 -1.25
N ARG A 196 -5.91 -75.65 -0.73
CA ARG A 196 -5.74 -76.34 0.56
C ARG A 196 -6.36 -75.57 1.72
N LYS A 197 -6.10 -74.26 1.82
CA LYS A 197 -6.74 -73.42 2.85
C LYS A 197 -8.26 -73.37 2.74
N LYS A 198 -8.80 -73.43 1.51
CA LYS A 198 -10.26 -73.45 1.28
C LYS A 198 -10.87 -74.80 1.69
N GLU A 199 -10.19 -75.90 1.40
CA GLU A 199 -10.56 -77.26 1.81
C GLU A 199 -10.52 -77.42 3.34
N GLU A 200 -9.53 -76.83 4.01
CA GLU A 200 -9.41 -76.77 5.47
C GLU A 200 -10.53 -75.93 6.11
N THR A 201 -10.85 -74.75 5.56
CA THR A 201 -11.96 -73.92 6.08
C THR A 201 -13.33 -74.58 5.83
N SER A 202 -13.55 -75.19 4.66
CA SER A 202 -14.82 -75.91 4.39
C SER A 202 -14.93 -77.21 5.18
N GLY A 203 -13.83 -77.91 5.43
CA GLY A 203 -13.80 -79.08 6.32
C GLY A 203 -14.08 -78.70 7.77
N SER A 204 -13.61 -77.53 8.23
CA SER A 204 -13.92 -77.01 9.57
C SER A 204 -15.37 -76.52 9.72
N GLU A 205 -15.96 -75.92 8.69
CA GLU A 205 -17.37 -75.50 8.69
C GLU A 205 -18.32 -76.71 8.62
N VAL A 206 -17.97 -77.76 7.88
CA VAL A 206 -18.77 -79.02 7.81
C VAL A 206 -18.61 -79.85 9.10
N ALA A 207 -17.45 -79.82 9.77
CA ALA A 207 -17.26 -80.44 11.08
C ALA A 207 -17.98 -79.68 12.22
N ALA A 208 -18.10 -78.36 12.13
CA ALA A 208 -18.88 -77.55 13.08
C ALA A 208 -20.41 -77.68 12.86
N ALA A 209 -20.87 -77.94 11.63
CA ALA A 209 -22.28 -78.18 11.32
C ALA A 209 -22.76 -79.63 11.56
N GLY A 210 -21.85 -80.57 11.88
CA GLY A 210 -22.17 -81.97 12.17
C GLY A 210 -22.19 -82.34 13.66
N ILE A 211 -22.18 -81.37 14.58
CA ILE A 211 -22.23 -81.56 16.05
C ILE A 211 -23.51 -80.93 16.67
N LEU A 212 -24.56 -80.72 15.87
CA LEU A 212 -25.93 -80.48 16.36
C LEU A 212 -26.84 -81.59 15.81
#